data_AF-G1TXL7-F1
#
_entry.id   AF-G1TXL7-F1
#
_cell.length_a   1.000
_cell.length_b   1.000
_cell.length_c   1.000
_cell.angle_alpha   90.00
_cell.angle_beta   90.00
_cell.angle_gamma   90.00
#
_symmetry.space_group_name_H-M   'P 1'
#
loop_
_entity.id
_entity.type
_entity.pdbx_description
1 polymer ?
#
loop_
_entity_poly.entity_id
_entity_poly.type
_entity_poly.pdbx_seq_one_letter_code
_entity_poly.pdbx_strand_id
1 'polypeptide(L)'
;MDALRSGRAQERAGIILKYEQGPRKGPQFHLGEEDDESGALVPDKLGFLCKQKPPRHGCLAVQWRKHQEGRRLQKWNKMLRNFTKYRSSEKFHRRIEKGIPAQVRGKVWAMMLSVDTLKAQNPGKFEVWLCVQSEAGRPARACSGAQGSRVVDK
;
A
#
# COMPACT_ATOMS: atom_id res chain seq x y z
N MET A 1 15.75 49.44 58.35
CA MET A 1 16.16 48.47 57.29
C MET A 1 15.53 47.09 57.48
N ASP A 2 14.65 46.90 58.47
CA ASP A 2 14.13 45.58 58.87
C ASP A 2 12.78 45.19 58.24
N ALA A 3 11.96 46.16 57.84
CA ALA A 3 10.67 45.90 57.20
C ALA A 3 10.79 45.19 55.84
N LEU A 4 11.82 45.52 55.04
CA LEU A 4 12.10 44.84 53.76
C LEU A 4 12.63 43.40 53.94
N ARG A 5 13.16 43.07 55.12
CA ARG A 5 13.64 41.71 55.44
C ARG A 5 12.45 40.83 55.87
N SER A 6 11.49 41.41 56.57
CA SER A 6 10.22 40.77 56.97
C SER A 6 9.34 40.41 55.77
N GLY A 7 9.13 41.34 54.82
CA GLY A 7 8.33 41.06 53.62
C GLY A 7 8.89 39.94 52.75
N ARG A 8 10.22 39.92 52.56
CA ARG A 8 10.92 38.85 51.82
C ARG A 8 10.89 37.50 52.53
N ALA A 9 10.92 37.50 53.86
CA ALA A 9 10.78 36.27 54.65
C ALA A 9 9.37 35.69 54.51
N GLN A 10 8.35 36.56 54.51
CA GLN A 10 6.95 36.16 54.37
C GLN A 10 6.64 35.65 52.95
N GLU A 11 7.23 36.26 51.93
CA GLU A 11 7.14 35.81 50.55
C GLU A 11 7.81 34.43 50.36
N ARG A 12 9.01 34.23 50.93
CA ARG A 12 9.71 32.94 50.93
C ARG A 12 8.90 31.85 51.64
N ALA A 13 8.32 32.15 52.80
CA ALA A 13 7.48 31.21 53.53
C ALA A 13 6.25 30.78 52.72
N GLY A 14 5.61 31.73 52.01
CA GLY A 14 4.47 31.43 51.14
C GLY A 14 4.84 30.55 49.93
N ILE A 15 6.06 30.69 49.40
CA ILE A 15 6.57 29.83 48.33
C ILE A 15 6.86 28.43 48.86
N ILE A 16 7.58 28.31 49.98
CA ILE A 16 7.92 27.01 50.59
C ILE A 16 6.64 26.21 50.92
N LEU A 17 5.64 26.86 51.52
CA LEU A 17 4.36 26.23 51.86
C LEU A 17 3.63 25.68 50.61
N LYS A 18 3.78 26.30 49.44
CA LYS A 18 3.22 25.78 48.17
C LYS A 18 3.94 24.53 47.68
N TYR A 19 5.26 24.45 47.88
CA TYR A 19 6.04 23.25 47.52
C TYR A 19 5.81 22.10 48.51
N GLU A 20 5.67 22.39 49.80
CA GLU A 20 5.34 21.39 50.84
C GLU A 20 3.94 20.78 50.66
N GLN A 21 2.95 21.56 50.19
CA GLN A 21 1.60 21.07 49.89
C GLN A 21 1.54 20.11 48.69
N GLY A 22 2.60 20.06 47.87
CA GLY A 22 2.62 19.30 46.63
C GLY A 22 1.55 19.72 45.62
N PRO A 23 1.51 19.10 44.44
CA PRO A 23 0.47 19.36 43.45
C PRO A 23 -0.91 18.96 43.97
N ARG A 24 -1.82 19.94 44.21
CA ARG A 24 -3.21 19.68 44.65
C ARG A 24 -4.02 18.84 43.66
N LYS A 25 -3.66 18.92 42.38
CA LYS A 25 -4.01 17.95 41.35
C LYS A 25 -2.73 17.18 41.11
N GLY A 26 -2.76 15.86 41.30
CA GLY A 26 -1.62 15.01 40.97
C GLY A 26 -1.05 15.41 39.61
N PRO A 27 0.29 15.37 39.43
CA PRO A 27 0.92 15.87 38.23
C PRO A 27 0.17 15.30 37.02
N GLN A 28 -0.49 16.17 36.27
CA GLN A 28 -0.95 15.82 34.94
C GLN A 28 0.30 15.82 34.08
N PHE A 29 1.14 14.80 34.30
CA PHE A 29 1.98 14.32 33.25
C PHE A 29 0.99 13.99 32.15
N HIS A 30 0.89 14.87 31.15
CA HIS A 30 0.75 14.34 29.82
C HIS A 30 1.97 13.41 29.73
N LEU A 31 1.76 12.10 29.92
CA LEU A 31 2.59 11.16 29.21
C LEU A 31 2.54 11.71 27.80
N GLY A 32 3.60 12.39 27.38
CA GLY A 32 3.76 12.69 25.97
C GLY A 32 3.46 11.36 25.31
N GLU A 33 2.45 11.34 24.43
CA GLU A 33 2.22 10.16 23.63
C GLU A 33 3.60 9.79 23.13
N GLU A 34 4.14 8.66 23.62
CA GLU A 34 5.42 8.19 23.15
C GLU A 34 5.13 7.95 21.68
N ASP A 35 5.49 8.93 20.86
CA ASP A 35 5.52 8.82 19.44
C ASP A 35 6.58 7.75 19.23
N ASP A 36 6.13 6.49 19.22
CA ASP A 36 6.76 5.39 18.54
C ASP A 36 6.83 5.80 17.06
N GLU A 37 7.71 6.75 16.76
CA GLU A 37 8.00 7.32 15.45
C GLU A 37 8.60 6.24 14.53
N SER A 38 8.96 5.10 15.11
CA SER A 38 9.18 3.85 14.40
C SER A 38 7.86 3.09 14.21
N GLY A 39 6.95 3.68 13.41
CA GLY A 39 5.71 3.00 13.02
C GLY A 39 5.98 1.60 12.49
N ALA A 40 5.35 0.59 13.10
CA ALA A 40 5.52 -0.81 12.71
C ALA A 40 5.38 -0.98 11.19
N LEU A 41 6.28 -1.75 10.57
CA LEU A 41 6.17 -2.11 9.16
C LEU A 41 4.98 -3.05 9.00
N VAL A 42 3.90 -2.55 8.43
CA VAL A 42 2.70 -3.34 8.16
C VAL A 42 2.72 -3.74 6.68
N PRO A 43 2.52 -5.03 6.35
CA PRO A 43 2.34 -5.45 4.97
C PRO A 43 1.06 -4.82 4.40
N ASP A 44 1.19 -4.13 3.27
CA ASP A 44 0.07 -3.63 2.48
C ASP A 44 -0.72 -4.80 1.85
N LYS A 45 -1.87 -4.49 1.25
CA LYS A 45 -2.71 -5.42 0.49
C LYS A 45 -1.94 -6.19 -0.60
N LEU A 46 -0.83 -5.63 -1.09
CA LEU A 46 0.04 -6.23 -2.10
C LEU A 46 1.28 -6.95 -1.52
N GLY A 47 1.43 -6.96 -0.19
CA GLY A 47 2.56 -7.59 0.50
C GLY A 47 3.79 -6.70 0.69
N PHE A 48 3.78 -5.46 0.20
CA PHE A 48 4.86 -4.50 0.46
C PHE A 48 4.82 -3.98 1.89
N LEU A 49 5.97 -3.90 2.56
CA LEU A 49 6.05 -3.36 3.91
C LEU A 49 5.95 -1.83 3.87
N CYS A 50 4.95 -1.26 4.55
CA CYS A 50 4.75 0.18 4.64
C CYS A 50 4.84 0.66 6.09
N LYS A 51 5.48 1.82 6.29
CA LYS A 51 5.43 2.58 7.54
C LYS A 51 4.04 3.20 7.67
N GLN A 52 3.07 2.44 8.18
CA GLN A 52 1.71 2.90 8.43
C GLN A 52 1.23 2.34 9.76
N LYS A 53 0.63 3.20 10.59
CA LYS A 53 -0.08 2.74 11.78
C LYS A 53 -1.25 1.87 11.32
N PRO A 54 -1.31 0.58 11.69
CA PRO A 54 -2.39 -0.28 11.25
C PRO A 54 -3.72 0.32 11.72
N PRO A 55 -4.73 0.40 10.85
CA PRO A 55 -6.03 0.90 11.29
C PRO A 55 -6.59 -0.02 12.37
N ARG A 56 -7.14 0.56 13.44
CA ARG A 56 -7.76 -0.21 14.52
C ARG A 56 -8.81 -1.15 13.93
N HIS A 57 -8.69 -2.44 14.22
CA HIS A 57 -9.65 -3.45 13.77
C HIS A 57 -11.07 -3.04 14.16
N GLY A 58 -12.01 -3.20 13.22
CA GLY A 58 -13.43 -2.88 13.44
C GLY A 58 -13.78 -1.38 13.42
N CYS A 59 -12.82 -0.47 13.24
CA CYS A 59 -13.15 0.97 13.23
C CYS A 59 -14.12 1.32 12.08
N LEU A 60 -15.04 2.24 12.35
CA LEU A 60 -16.04 2.67 11.38
C LEU A 60 -15.40 3.11 10.06
N ALA A 61 -14.25 3.79 10.11
CA ALA A 61 -13.54 4.25 8.91
C ALA A 61 -13.14 3.10 7.96
N VAL A 62 -12.73 1.95 8.49
CA VAL A 62 -12.42 0.76 7.68
C VAL A 62 -13.69 0.19 7.04
N GLN A 63 -14.80 0.16 7.78
CA GLN A 63 -16.09 -0.32 7.28
C GLN A 63 -16.64 0.59 6.17
N TRP A 64 -16.62 1.91 6.39
CA TRP A 64 -16.98 2.92 5.39
C TRP A 64 -16.13 2.80 4.13
N ARG A 65 -14.81 2.60 4.27
CA ARG A 65 -13.91 2.38 3.14
C ARG A 65 -14.30 1.13 2.35
N LYS A 66 -14.51 -0.01 3.01
CA LYS A 66 -14.96 -1.25 2.34
C LYS A 66 -16.28 -1.04 1.59
N HIS A 67 -17.24 -0.36 2.22
CA HIS A 67 -18.53 -0.08 1.61
C HIS A 67 -18.40 0.85 0.40
N GLN A 68 -17.55 1.88 0.48
CA GLN A 68 -17.25 2.77 -0.64
C GLN A 68 -16.53 2.04 -1.78
N GLU A 69 -15.56 1.17 -1.48
CA GLU A 69 -14.89 0.30 -2.44
C GLU A 69 -15.92 -0.59 -3.17
N GLY A 70 -16.89 -1.17 -2.46
CA GLY A 70 -18.00 -1.93 -3.03
C GLY A 70 -18.88 -1.11 -3.98
N ARG A 71 -19.29 0.11 -3.57
CA ARG A 71 -20.05 1.01 -4.44
C ARG A 71 -19.25 1.42 -5.68
N ARG A 72 -17.94 1.64 -5.56
CA ARG A 72 -17.06 1.92 -6.71
C ARG A 72 -17.02 0.72 -7.65
N LEU A 73 -16.85 -0.49 -7.12
CA LEU A 73 -16.79 -1.73 -7.90
C LEU A 73 -18.07 -1.92 -8.72
N GLN A 74 -19.25 -1.76 -8.12
CA GLN A 74 -20.53 -1.88 -8.84
C GLN A 74 -20.63 -0.90 -10.01
N LYS A 75 -20.23 0.37 -9.79
CA LYS A 75 -20.21 1.39 -10.85
C LYS A 75 -19.26 1.01 -11.98
N TRP A 76 -18.08 0.48 -11.65
CA TRP A 76 -17.12 -0.02 -12.63
C TRP A 76 -17.67 -1.21 -13.40
N ASN A 77 -18.25 -2.22 -12.72
CA ASN A 77 -18.89 -3.36 -13.38
C ASN A 77 -19.98 -2.94 -14.37
N LYS A 78 -20.82 -1.97 -14.02
CA LYS A 78 -21.83 -1.41 -14.94
C LYS A 78 -21.21 -0.80 -16.18
N MET A 79 -20.09 -0.10 -16.03
CA MET A 79 -19.37 0.49 -17.14
C MET A 79 -18.66 -0.55 -18.01
N LEU A 80 -18.04 -1.56 -17.40
CA LEU A 80 -17.34 -2.62 -18.14
C LEU A 80 -18.31 -3.48 -18.97
N ARG A 81 -19.53 -3.71 -18.49
CA ARG A 81 -20.58 -4.37 -19.29
C ARG A 81 -20.94 -3.60 -20.55
N ASN A 82 -20.83 -2.28 -20.53
CA ASN A 82 -21.15 -1.37 -21.64
C ASN A 82 -19.88 -0.68 -22.16
N PHE A 83 -18.75 -1.37 -22.15
CA PHE A 83 -17.45 -0.77 -22.40
C PHE A 83 -17.34 -0.13 -23.79
N THR A 84 -17.93 -0.76 -24.81
CA THR A 84 -17.97 -0.25 -26.19
C THR A 84 -18.54 1.17 -26.27
N LYS A 85 -19.57 1.47 -25.46
CA LYS A 85 -20.16 2.81 -25.34
C LYS A 85 -19.26 3.80 -24.60
N TYR A 86 -18.49 3.33 -23.62
CA TYR A 86 -17.72 4.20 -22.72
C TYR A 86 -16.25 4.38 -23.12
N ARG A 87 -15.70 3.55 -24.01
CA ARG A 87 -14.26 3.51 -24.38
C ARG A 87 -13.65 4.87 -24.71
N SER A 88 -14.39 5.73 -25.41
CA SER A 88 -13.98 7.07 -25.85
C SER A 88 -14.68 8.20 -25.08
N SER A 89 -15.50 7.87 -24.09
CA SER A 89 -16.26 8.86 -23.33
C SER A 89 -15.38 9.54 -22.29
N GLU A 90 -15.50 10.86 -22.18
CA GLU A 90 -14.91 11.67 -21.10
C GLU A 90 -15.22 11.13 -19.70
N LYS A 91 -16.41 10.54 -19.52
CA LYS A 91 -16.83 9.91 -18.27
C LYS A 91 -15.93 8.74 -17.86
N PHE A 92 -15.37 8.03 -18.83
CA PHE A 92 -14.45 6.92 -18.59
C PHE A 92 -13.07 7.43 -18.18
N HIS A 93 -12.51 8.41 -18.90
CA HIS A 93 -11.22 9.03 -18.56
C HIS A 93 -11.23 9.62 -17.14
N ARG A 94 -12.23 10.42 -16.79
CA ARG A 94 -12.38 10.98 -15.42
C ARG A 94 -12.46 9.94 -14.32
N ARG A 95 -12.91 8.72 -14.64
CA ARG A 95 -12.97 7.62 -13.66
C ARG A 95 -11.64 6.89 -13.54
N ILE A 96 -10.90 6.78 -14.63
CA ILE A 96 -9.53 6.26 -14.63
C ILE A 96 -8.63 7.18 -13.81
N GLU A 97 -8.73 8.50 -14.02
CA GLU A 97 -7.98 9.51 -13.26
C GLU A 97 -8.27 9.44 -11.75
N LYS A 98 -9.54 9.21 -11.37
CA LYS A 98 -9.93 8.95 -9.97
C LYS A 98 -9.44 7.60 -9.43
N GLY A 99 -8.98 6.72 -10.30
CA GLY A 99 -8.46 5.41 -9.96
C GLY A 99 -9.45 4.26 -10.21
N ILE A 100 -8.87 3.17 -10.71
CA ILE A 100 -9.54 1.89 -10.96
C ILE A 100 -9.47 1.05 -9.68
N PRO A 101 -10.59 0.48 -9.18
CA PRO A 101 -10.57 -0.45 -8.05
C PRO A 101 -9.66 -1.64 -8.34
N ALA A 102 -8.91 -2.09 -7.32
CA ALA A 102 -7.91 -3.14 -7.47
C ALA A 102 -8.49 -4.41 -8.13
N GLN A 103 -9.71 -4.81 -7.74
CA GLN A 103 -10.39 -6.02 -8.23
C GLN A 103 -10.64 -6.06 -9.74
N VAL A 104 -10.81 -4.90 -10.39
CA VAL A 104 -11.08 -4.82 -11.85
C VAL A 104 -9.92 -4.22 -12.63
N ARG A 105 -8.82 -3.84 -11.97
CA ARG A 105 -7.71 -3.10 -12.58
C ARG A 105 -7.09 -3.84 -13.74
N GLY A 106 -6.72 -5.11 -13.55
CA GLY A 106 -6.12 -5.93 -14.60
C GLY A 106 -7.03 -6.03 -15.83
N LYS A 107 -8.33 -6.28 -15.64
CA LYS A 107 -9.30 -6.36 -16.73
C LYS A 107 -9.45 -5.05 -17.49
N VAL A 108 -9.55 -3.91 -16.78
CA VAL A 108 -9.66 -2.59 -17.40
C VAL A 108 -8.43 -2.28 -18.24
N TRP A 109 -7.22 -2.51 -17.71
CA TRP A 109 -5.98 -2.27 -18.43
C TRP A 109 -5.86 -3.16 -19.67
N ALA A 110 -6.19 -4.45 -19.55
CA ALA A 110 -6.20 -5.38 -20.68
C ALA A 110 -7.10 -4.89 -21.82
N MET A 111 -8.31 -4.40 -21.49
CA MET A 111 -9.25 -3.86 -22.49
C MET A 111 -8.80 -2.52 -23.08
N MET A 112 -8.17 -1.64 -22.28
CA MET A 112 -7.69 -0.34 -22.77
C MET A 112 -6.55 -0.51 -23.78
N LEU A 113 -5.63 -1.44 -23.49
CA LEU A 113 -4.46 -1.74 -24.29
C LEU A 113 -4.74 -2.79 -25.38
N SER A 114 -6.00 -3.25 -25.50
CA SER A 114 -6.42 -4.28 -26.46
C SER A 114 -5.50 -5.52 -26.42
N VAL A 115 -5.10 -5.93 -25.21
CA VAL A 115 -4.12 -7.00 -24.99
C VAL A 115 -4.58 -8.31 -25.63
N ASP A 116 -5.87 -8.63 -25.51
CA ASP A 116 -6.43 -9.86 -26.10
C ASP A 116 -6.29 -9.88 -27.62
N THR A 117 -6.51 -8.74 -28.28
CA THR A 117 -6.32 -8.58 -29.73
C THR A 117 -4.85 -8.78 -30.11
N LEU A 118 -3.92 -8.15 -29.37
CA LEU A 118 -2.49 -8.27 -29.62
C LEU A 118 -1.96 -9.69 -29.40
N LYS A 119 -2.48 -10.38 -28.37
CA LYS A 119 -2.17 -11.78 -28.10
C LYS A 119 -2.68 -12.70 -29.20
N ALA A 120 -3.90 -12.47 -29.69
CA ALA A 120 -4.45 -13.23 -30.81
C ALA A 120 -3.66 -13.04 -32.11
N GLN A 121 -3.13 -11.83 -32.35
CA GLN A 121 -2.28 -11.54 -33.50
C GLN A 121 -0.87 -12.16 -33.40
N ASN A 122 -0.38 -12.44 -32.19
CA ASN A 122 0.99 -12.93 -31.95
C ASN A 122 0.98 -14.17 -31.04
N PRO A 123 0.41 -15.30 -31.48
CA PRO A 123 0.39 -16.52 -30.67
C PRO A 123 1.82 -17.02 -30.41
N GLY A 124 2.09 -17.52 -29.21
CA GLY A 124 3.38 -18.14 -28.83
C GLY A 124 4.58 -17.19 -28.70
N LYS A 125 4.50 -15.94 -29.19
CA LYS A 125 5.63 -14.99 -29.20
C LYS A 125 6.18 -14.68 -27.81
N PHE A 126 5.29 -14.57 -26.81
CA PHE A 126 5.69 -14.33 -25.42
C PHE A 126 6.42 -15.54 -24.82
N GLU A 127 5.97 -16.76 -25.11
CA GLU A 127 6.61 -17.99 -24.64
C GLU A 127 7.98 -18.19 -25.27
N VAL A 128 8.10 -17.93 -26.57
CA VAL A 128 9.39 -17.95 -27.28
C VAL A 128 10.34 -16.91 -26.68
N TRP A 129 9.87 -15.68 -26.43
CA TRP A 129 10.69 -14.64 -25.82
C TRP A 129 11.16 -15.03 -24.40
N LEU A 130 10.29 -15.65 -23.60
CA LEU A 130 10.66 -16.18 -22.29
C LEU A 130 11.68 -17.32 -22.39
N CYS A 131 11.54 -18.21 -23.38
CA CYS A 131 12.50 -19.30 -23.63
C CYS A 131 13.88 -18.73 -23.98
N VAL A 132 13.95 -17.79 -24.93
CA VAL A 132 15.19 -17.12 -25.36
C VAL A 132 15.87 -16.39 -24.19
N GLN A 133 15.10 -15.72 -23.33
CA GLN A 133 15.62 -15.08 -22.11
C GLN A 133 16.20 -16.10 -21.12
N SER A 134 15.57 -17.26 -20.97
CA SER A 134 16.06 -18.33 -20.08
C SER A 134 17.35 -18.99 -20.60
N GLU A 135 17.58 -18.96 -21.91
CA GLU A 135 18.80 -19.45 -22.56
C GLU A 135 19.93 -18.41 -22.49
N ALA A 136 19.61 -17.12 -22.65
CA ALA A 136 20.60 -16.03 -22.54
C ALA A 136 21.22 -15.88 -21.14
N GLY A 137 20.56 -16.40 -20.09
CA GLY A 137 21.09 -16.47 -18.73
C GLY A 137 21.82 -17.76 -18.36
N ARG A 138 21.91 -18.74 -19.28
CA ARG A 138 22.57 -20.03 -19.02
C ARG A 138 24.02 -19.95 -19.52
N PRO A 139 25.05 -20.15 -18.68
CA PRO A 139 26.40 -20.31 -19.21
C PRO A 139 26.38 -21.50 -20.16
N ALA A 140 26.89 -21.30 -21.37
CA ALA A 140 26.91 -22.29 -22.44
C ALA A 140 27.45 -23.63 -21.92
N ARG A 141 26.54 -24.56 -21.59
CA ARG A 141 26.93 -25.96 -21.51
C ARG A 141 27.08 -26.40 -22.95
N ALA A 142 28.32 -26.73 -23.29
CA ALA A 142 28.69 -27.29 -24.57
C ALA A 142 27.67 -28.33 -25.01
N CYS A 143 27.09 -28.13 -26.19
CA CYS A 143 26.52 -29.23 -26.95
C CYS A 143 27.68 -30.17 -27.32
N SER A 144 28.08 -31.06 -26.41
CA SER A 144 28.91 -32.19 -26.75
C SER A 144 28.02 -33.21 -27.45
N GLY A 145 28.26 -33.40 -28.75
CA GLY A 145 27.52 -34.32 -29.59
C GLY A 145 27.46 -35.73 -29.03
N ALA A 146 26.31 -36.36 -29.18
CA ALA A 146 26.19 -37.80 -29.24
C ALA A 146 26.00 -38.16 -30.71
N GLN A 147 27.09 -38.58 -31.33
CA GLN A 147 27.08 -39.28 -32.60
C GLN A 147 26.34 -40.62 -32.44
N GLY A 148 25.51 -40.94 -33.45
CA GLY A 148 25.34 -42.29 -33.99
C GLY A 148 24.68 -43.36 -33.14
N SER A 149 23.52 -43.83 -33.59
CA SER A 149 23.41 -45.27 -33.87
C SER A 149 22.50 -45.53 -35.07
N ARG A 150 23.06 -46.25 -36.03
CA ARG A 150 22.42 -46.86 -37.20
C ARG A 150 21.80 -48.19 -36.76
N VAL A 151 20.65 -48.51 -37.36
CA VAL A 151 20.15 -49.83 -37.81
C VAL A 151 19.94 -50.90 -36.73
N VAL A 152 18.71 -51.45 -36.66
CA VAL A 152 18.43 -52.89 -36.92
C VAL A 152 16.97 -53.03 -37.34
N ASP A 153 16.75 -53.42 -38.59
CA ASP A 153 15.54 -54.06 -39.11
C ASP A 153 15.28 -55.40 -38.42
N LYS A 154 14.01 -55.70 -38.11
CA LYS A 154 13.38 -56.99 -38.48
C LYS A 154 11.86 -56.90 -38.46
#